data_AF-S0JFN5-F1
#
_entry.id   AF-S0JFN5-F1
#
_cell.length_a   1.000
_cell.length_b   1.000
_cell.length_c   1.000
_cell.angle_alpha   90.00
_cell.angle_beta   90.00
_cell.angle_gamma   90.00
#
_symmetry.space_group_name_H-M   'P 1'
#
loop_
_entity.id
_entity.type
_entity.pdbx_description
1 polymer ?
#
loop_
_entity_poly.entity_id
_entity_poly.type
_entity_poly.pdbx_seq_one_letter_code
_entity_poly.pdbx_strand_id
1 'polypeptide(L)'
;MDQVTKVRKYLKREQWKSLIKECQSSGMTVTAWCELKGICEQTYYRNLKKLREELCQNLPVPATAPEKTVAFKKLEVMSPFPDTKAAVIIRLPNATVEVNEGAGQQTVQAVLLALQSIC
;
A
#
# COMPACT_ATOMS: atom_id res chain seq x y z
N MET A 1 25.13 -14.31 36.82
CA MET A 1 25.30 -12.98 36.21
C MET A 1 24.93 -11.93 37.23
N ASP A 2 25.86 -11.04 37.54
CA ASP A 2 25.68 -9.94 38.49
C ASP A 2 24.58 -8.95 38.04
N GLN A 3 23.88 -8.34 39.00
CA GLN A 3 22.74 -7.44 38.76
C GLN A 3 23.17 -6.20 37.98
N VAL A 4 24.36 -5.66 38.26
CA VAL A 4 24.91 -4.51 37.52
C VAL A 4 25.14 -4.87 36.05
N THR A 5 25.60 -6.10 35.80
CA THR A 5 25.81 -6.59 34.44
C THR A 5 24.49 -6.70 33.66
N LYS A 6 23.41 -7.13 34.30
CA LYS A 6 22.08 -7.18 33.67
C LYS A 6 21.57 -5.78 33.31
N VAL A 7 21.67 -4.83 34.24
CA VAL A 7 21.23 -3.44 34.03
C VAL A 7 22.04 -2.78 32.92
N ARG A 8 23.37 -2.94 32.90
CA ARG A 8 24.22 -2.42 31.82
C ARG A 8 23.83 -2.95 30.43
N LYS A 9 23.54 -4.25 30.33
CA LYS A 9 23.07 -4.86 29.08
C LYS A 9 21.73 -4.27 28.64
N TYR A 10 20.79 -4.09 29.56
CA TYR A 10 19.50 -3.48 29.29
C TYR A 10 19.65 -2.03 28.78
N LEU A 11 20.40 -1.19 29.50
CA LEU A 11 20.61 0.21 29.11
C LEU A 11 21.25 0.33 27.72
N LYS A 12 22.26 -0.50 27.43
CA LYS A 12 22.89 -0.54 26.12
C LYS A 12 21.90 -0.95 25.02
N ARG A 13 20.98 -1.88 25.31
CA ARG A 13 19.93 -2.28 24.38
C ARG A 13 18.98 -1.12 24.09
N GLU A 14 18.52 -0.40 25.11
CA GLU A 14 17.64 0.75 24.96
C GLU A 14 18.30 1.89 24.17
N GLN A 15 19.60 2.13 24.39
CA GLN A 15 20.38 3.06 23.56
C GLN A 15 20.35 2.69 22.08
N TRP A 16 20.57 1.41 21.74
CA TRP A 16 20.53 0.95 20.35
C TRP A 16 19.14 1.04 19.73
N LYS A 17 18.07 0.82 20.51
CA LYS A 17 16.70 1.05 20.02
C LYS A 17 16.48 2.51 19.63
N SER A 18 16.94 3.44 20.46
CA SER A 18 16.85 4.88 20.18
C SER A 18 17.60 5.24 18.90
N LEU A 19 18.85 4.78 18.75
CA LEU A 19 19.67 5.01 17.55
C LEU A 19 19.03 4.47 16.28
N ILE A 20 18.47 3.25 16.31
CA ILE A 20 17.79 2.66 15.16
C ILE A 20 16.53 3.46 14.80
N LYS A 21 15.76 3.89 15.79
CA LYS A 21 14.56 4.71 15.58
C LYS A 21 14.94 6.06 14.95
N GLU A 22 16.01 6.69 15.43
CA GLU A 22 16.54 7.92 14.87
C GLU A 22 16.95 7.74 13.40
N CYS A 23 17.72 6.68 13.09
CA CYS A 23 18.10 6.33 11.73
C CYS A 23 16.87 6.14 10.82
N GLN A 24 15.85 5.41 11.28
CA GLN A 24 14.61 5.20 10.52
C GLN A 24 13.82 6.50 10.30
N SER A 25 13.78 7.38 11.30
CA SER A 25 13.11 8.68 11.17
C SER A 25 13.88 9.69 10.33
N SER A 26 15.19 9.49 10.14
CA SER A 26 16.04 10.43 9.39
C SER A 26 15.74 10.45 7.89
N GLY A 27 15.13 9.39 7.35
CA GLY A 27 14.90 9.23 5.91
C GLY A 27 16.19 9.03 5.09
N MET A 28 17.35 8.96 5.75
CA MET A 28 18.65 8.73 5.13
C MET A 28 18.90 7.23 4.92
N THR A 29 19.86 6.89 4.07
CA THR A 29 20.38 5.53 4.02
C THR A 29 21.12 5.22 5.33
N VAL A 30 21.12 3.95 5.71
CA VAL A 30 21.84 3.49 6.91
C VAL A 30 23.33 3.84 6.83
N THR A 31 23.92 3.72 5.64
CA THR A 31 25.34 4.03 5.40
C THR A 31 25.66 5.49 5.72
N ALA A 32 24.93 6.43 5.10
CA ALA A 32 25.13 7.86 5.29
C ALA A 32 24.84 8.29 6.74
N TRP A 33 23.82 7.71 7.37
CA TRP A 33 23.52 7.97 8.78
C TRP A 33 24.61 7.44 9.72
N CYS A 34 25.16 6.25 9.43
CA CYS A 34 26.25 5.66 10.19
C CYS A 34 27.53 6.50 10.08
N GLU A 35 27.88 6.96 8.88
CA GLU A 35 29.01 7.86 8.67
C GLU A 35 28.86 9.17 9.47
N LEU A 36 27.69 9.81 9.40
CA LEU A 36 27.40 11.06 10.12
C LEU A 36 27.52 10.89 11.65
N LYS A 37 27.09 9.76 12.18
CA LYS A 37 27.11 9.46 13.62
C LYS A 37 28.43 8.83 14.10
N GLY A 38 29.39 8.57 13.20
CA GLY A 38 30.64 7.90 13.52
C GLY A 38 30.44 6.44 13.97
N ILE A 39 29.41 5.79 13.47
CA ILE A 39 29.08 4.39 13.80
C ILE A 39 29.54 3.50 12.65
N CYS A 40 30.24 2.41 12.97
CA CYS A 40 30.54 1.38 11.99
C CYS A 40 29.25 0.65 11.57
N GLU A 41 28.97 0.58 10.27
CA GLU A 41 27.78 -0.08 9.71
C GLU A 41 27.60 -1.52 10.19
N GLN A 42 28.71 -2.29 10.27
CA GLN A 42 28.66 -3.66 10.78
C GLN A 42 28.14 -3.72 12.22
N THR A 43 28.52 -2.75 13.05
CA THR A 43 28.03 -2.65 14.43
C THR A 43 26.54 -2.30 14.44
N TYR A 44 26.09 -1.42 13.55
CA TYR A 44 24.68 -1.10 13.38
C TYR A 44 23.87 -2.36 13.03
N TYR A 45 24.24 -3.05 11.95
CA TYR A 45 23.51 -4.25 11.50
C TYR A 45 23.55 -5.39 12.54
N ARG A 46 24.66 -5.56 13.25
CA ARG A 46 24.76 -6.55 14.34
C ARG A 46 23.78 -6.27 15.48
N ASN A 47 23.63 -5.01 15.90
CA ASN A 47 22.68 -4.65 16.96
C ASN A 47 21.24 -4.69 16.47
N LEU A 48 20.97 -4.26 15.23
CA LEU A 48 19.67 -4.38 14.59
C LEU A 48 19.21 -5.84 14.51
N LYS A 49 20.09 -6.75 14.11
CA LYS A 49 19.82 -8.20 14.07
C LYS A 49 19.42 -8.73 15.45
N LYS A 50 20.20 -8.43 16.49
CA LYS A 50 19.90 -8.84 17.87
C LYS A 50 18.53 -8.34 18.35
N LEU A 51 18.20 -7.07 18.07
CA LEU A 51 16.91 -6.50 18.44
C LEU A 51 15.74 -7.19 17.71
N ARG A 52 15.90 -7.53 16.42
CA ARG A 52 14.89 -8.28 15.67
C ARG A 52 14.71 -9.70 16.20
N GLU A 53 15.79 -10.40 16.48
CA GLU A 53 15.76 -11.75 17.06
C GLU A 53 15.02 -11.77 18.40
N GLU A 54 15.30 -10.80 19.27
CA GLU A 54 14.59 -10.65 20.54
C GLU A 54 13.10 -10.35 20.34
N LEU A 55 12.73 -9.49 19.40
CA LEU A 55 11.32 -9.24 19.09
C LEU A 55 10.63 -10.51 18.57
N CYS A 56 11.27 -11.25 17.66
CA CYS A 56 10.74 -12.52 17.16
C CYS A 56 10.56 -13.57 18.28
N GLN A 57 11.45 -13.61 19.27
CA GLN A 57 11.32 -14.52 20.43
C GLN A 57 10.18 -14.13 21.38
N ASN A 58 9.88 -12.83 21.51
CA ASN A 58 8.85 -12.33 22.41
C ASN A 58 7.48 -12.18 21.75
N LEU A 59 7.42 -12.15 20.41
CA LEU A 59 6.17 -12.19 19.69
C LEU A 59 5.54 -13.59 19.85
N PRO A 60 4.28 -13.69 20.30
CA PRO A 60 3.52 -14.93 20.20
C PRO A 60 3.15 -15.13 18.73
N VAL A 61 4.13 -15.42 17.89
CA VAL A 61 3.87 -16.00 16.57
C VAL A 61 3.37 -17.42 16.88
N PRO A 62 2.18 -17.83 16.41
CA PRO A 62 1.82 -19.23 16.41
C PRO A 62 2.83 -19.96 15.54
N ALA A 63 3.90 -20.45 16.14
CA ALA A 63 4.71 -21.50 15.54
C ALA A 63 3.71 -22.63 15.27
N THR A 64 3.54 -23.02 14.02
CA THR A 64 2.54 -24.00 13.56
C THR A 64 1.07 -23.58 13.76
N ALA A 65 0.64 -22.48 13.16
CA ALA A 65 -0.62 -22.61 12.41
C ALA A 65 -0.27 -23.44 11.16
N PRO A 66 -0.96 -24.55 10.83
CA PRO A 66 -0.79 -25.17 9.53
C PRO A 66 -0.95 -24.05 8.50
N GLU A 67 -0.06 -23.99 7.52
CA GLU A 67 -0.21 -23.12 6.37
C GLU A 67 -1.59 -23.41 5.78
N LYS A 68 -2.60 -22.65 6.21
CA LYS A 68 -3.81 -22.50 5.41
C LYS A 68 -3.25 -21.88 4.16
N THR A 69 -3.17 -22.69 3.12
CA THR A 69 -2.86 -22.26 1.77
C THR A 69 -3.87 -21.16 1.47
N VAL A 70 -3.47 -19.90 1.74
CA VAL A 70 -4.27 -18.75 1.35
C VAL A 70 -4.05 -18.68 -0.14
N ALA A 71 -4.87 -19.43 -0.87
CA ALA A 71 -4.97 -19.29 -2.30
C ALA A 71 -5.25 -17.81 -2.56
N PHE A 72 -4.35 -17.14 -3.26
CA PHE A 72 -4.60 -15.79 -3.75
C PHE A 72 -5.85 -15.84 -4.61
N LYS A 73 -6.99 -15.47 -4.02
CA LYS A 73 -8.23 -15.31 -4.76
C LYS A 73 -8.04 -14.04 -5.59
N LYS A 74 -7.87 -14.22 -6.90
CA LYS A 74 -7.84 -13.11 -7.86
C LYS A 74 -9.01 -12.20 -7.53
N LEU A 75 -8.71 -10.92 -7.30
CA LEU A 75 -9.76 -9.92 -7.11
C LEU A 75 -10.56 -9.90 -8.42
N GLU A 76 -11.80 -10.37 -8.38
CA GLU A 76 -12.73 -10.17 -9.48
C GLU A 76 -13.05 -8.68 -9.49
N VAL A 77 -12.25 -7.94 -10.26
CA VAL A 77 -12.61 -6.59 -10.66
C VAL A 77 -13.91 -6.76 -11.43
N MET A 78 -15.02 -6.42 -10.79
CA MET A 78 -16.26 -6.18 -11.52
C MET A 78 -15.90 -5.11 -12.54
N SER A 79 -15.70 -5.53 -13.80
CA SER A 79 -15.59 -4.60 -14.91
C SER A 79 -16.78 -3.65 -14.78
N PRO A 80 -16.57 -2.32 -14.84
CA PRO A 80 -17.65 -1.37 -14.68
C PRO A 80 -18.68 -1.62 -15.78
N PHE A 81 -19.76 -2.29 -15.37
CA PHE A 81 -21.02 -2.50 -16.06
C PHE A 81 -20.96 -3.35 -17.34
N PRO A 82 -22.03 -4.12 -17.63
CA PRO A 82 -22.15 -4.81 -18.91
C PRO A 82 -22.00 -3.79 -20.03
N ASP A 83 -21.29 -4.19 -21.09
CA ASP A 83 -21.28 -3.53 -22.40
C ASP A 83 -22.61 -2.80 -22.62
N THR A 84 -22.62 -1.49 -22.41
CA THR A 84 -23.74 -0.64 -22.82
C THR A 84 -23.62 -0.52 -24.33
N LYS A 85 -23.99 -1.60 -25.02
CA LYS A 85 -24.18 -1.59 -26.47
C LYS A 85 -25.29 -0.60 -26.73
N ALA A 86 -24.91 0.61 -27.12
CA ALA A 86 -25.86 1.59 -27.62
C ALA A 86 -26.67 0.92 -28.74
N ALA A 87 -27.99 0.93 -28.59
CA ALA A 87 -28.93 0.42 -29.58
C ALA A 87 -28.83 1.24 -30.87
N VAL A 88 -28.58 2.54 -30.71
CA VAL A 88 -28.44 3.50 -31.80
C VAL A 88 -27.29 4.45 -31.50
N ILE A 89 -26.39 4.62 -32.49
CA ILE A 89 -25.29 5.59 -32.44
C ILE A 89 -25.46 6.55 -33.62
N ILE A 90 -25.59 7.84 -33.33
CA ILE A 90 -25.65 8.91 -34.34
C ILE A 90 -24.35 9.71 -34.25
N ARG A 91 -23.63 9.82 -35.36
CA ARG A 91 -22.39 10.61 -35.46
C ARG A 91 -22.64 11.85 -36.30
N LEU A 92 -22.47 13.02 -35.69
CA LEU A 92 -22.54 14.34 -36.31
C LEU A 92 -21.12 14.95 -36.33
N PRO A 93 -20.83 15.97 -37.16
CA PRO A 93 -19.51 16.59 -37.21
C PRO A 93 -19.04 17.19 -35.87
N ASN A 94 -19.99 17.63 -35.03
CA ASN A 94 -19.76 18.32 -33.77
C ASN A 94 -20.28 17.55 -32.53
N ALA A 95 -20.92 16.38 -32.71
CA ALA A 95 -21.52 15.62 -31.61
C ALA A 95 -21.63 14.12 -31.92
N THR A 96 -21.66 13.28 -30.88
CA THR A 96 -22.03 11.87 -30.99
C THR A 96 -23.11 11.57 -29.96
N VAL A 97 -24.19 10.92 -30.40
CA VAL A 97 -25.32 10.55 -29.56
C VAL A 97 -25.39 9.03 -29.49
N GLU A 98 -25.32 8.51 -28.27
CA GLU A 98 -25.43 7.08 -27.98
C GLU A 98 -26.70 6.83 -27.17
N VAL A 99 -27.62 6.04 -27.73
CA VAL A 99 -28.89 5.70 -27.09
C VAL A 99 -28.84 4.24 -26.66
N ASN A 100 -28.88 4.00 -25.35
CA ASN A 100 -28.93 2.66 -24.79
C ASN A 100 -30.34 2.04 -24.88
N GLU A 101 -30.40 0.71 -24.95
CA GLU A 101 -31.66 -0.04 -24.78
C GLU A 101 -32.31 0.33 -23.44
N GLY A 102 -33.57 0.78 -23.48
CA GLY A 102 -34.30 1.26 -22.30
C GLY A 102 -34.27 2.77 -22.07
N ALA A 103 -33.66 3.56 -22.96
CA ALA A 103 -33.77 5.00 -22.91
C ALA A 103 -35.24 5.45 -23.08
N GLY A 104 -35.74 6.25 -22.12
CA GLY A 104 -37.10 6.77 -22.16
C GLY A 104 -37.32 7.71 -23.36
N GLN A 105 -38.46 7.56 -24.03
CA GLN A 105 -38.81 8.34 -25.24
C GLN A 105 -38.66 9.86 -25.04
N GLN A 106 -39.10 10.37 -23.89
CA GLN A 106 -39.02 11.80 -23.56
C GLN A 106 -37.56 12.29 -23.50
N THR A 107 -36.66 11.49 -22.94
CA THR A 107 -35.23 11.79 -22.84
C THR A 107 -34.57 11.81 -24.21
N VAL A 108 -34.87 10.81 -25.05
CA VAL A 108 -34.33 10.75 -26.42
C VAL A 108 -34.81 11.94 -27.25
N GLN A 109 -36.10 12.27 -27.16
CA GLN A 109 -36.67 13.42 -27.87
C GLN A 109 -36.06 14.75 -27.42
N ALA A 110 -35.89 14.96 -26.12
CA ALA A 110 -35.30 16.19 -25.59
C ALA A 110 -33.86 16.39 -26.06
N VAL A 111 -33.06 15.31 -26.09
CA VAL A 111 -31.67 15.36 -26.59
C VAL A 111 -31.62 15.66 -28.08
N LEU A 112 -32.49 15.04 -28.90
CA LEU A 112 -32.54 15.32 -30.33
C LEU A 112 -32.99 16.75 -30.64
N LEU A 113 -33.98 17.28 -29.91
CA LEU A 113 -34.42 18.68 -30.06
C LEU A 113 -33.32 19.67 -29.64
N ALA A 114 -32.58 19.37 -28.57
CA ALA A 114 -31.47 20.20 -28.13
C ALA A 114 -30.31 20.21 -29.15
N LEU A 115 -30.12 19.12 -29.90
CA LEU A 115 -29.11 19.07 -30.97
C LEU A 115 -29.58 19.77 -32.24
N GLN A 116 -30.89 19.81 -32.51
CA GLN A 116 -31.46 20.55 -33.63
C GLN A 116 -31.17 22.06 -33.56
N SER A 117 -30.95 22.63 -32.38
CA SER A 117 -30.59 24.06 -32.25
C SER A 117 -29.09 24.33 -32.43
N ILE A 118 -28.27 23.28 -32.50
CA ILE A 118 -26.80 23.34 -32.57
C ILE A 118 -26.28 22.95 -33.97
N CYS A 119 -27.10 22.25 -34.76
CA CYS A 119 -26.86 21.90 -36.17
C CYS A 119 -27.65 22.79 -37.12
#